data_AF-A0A226WP96-F1
#
_entry.id   AF-A0A226WP96-F1
#
_cell.length_a   1.000
_cell.length_b   1.000
_cell.length_c   1.000
_cell.angle_alpha   90.00
_cell.angle_beta   90.00
_cell.angle_gamma   90.00
#
_symmetry.space_group_name_H-M   'P 1'
#
loop_
_entity.id
_entity.type
_entity.pdbx_description
1 polymer ?
#
loop_
_entity_poly.entity_id
_entity_poly.type
_entity_poly.pdbx_seq_one_letter_code
_entity_poly.pdbx_strand_id
1 'polypeptide(L)'
;MTTYFLRVRSILGRFLKRSAKPGSATVSAGSHTRSPAHSGQIFALPRILWIERMNLRFDVVWRGPGSLRAASATALRRLGQMRDIALPSQCALCGNLSQKVLCAGCDEQYWNQTRTRCPVCALPVPVLAAASAASAGAKSSAHLPCRRCMAEPPHFDATIALADYHAPLDTLALDLKFHARLSTADEFARQLHAAFEGTNTEAPDVVAPVPLSPRRLRTRGYNQAWSIGKPLARRLGSFADATLIERTRDTAPQAKLDLDTRRKNVGNAFTVLREIRGQHVGIVDDVMTSGATLDALAFTLKAAGARRVTNFVALRTPQD
;
A
#
# COMPACT_ATOMS: atom_id res chain seq x y z
N MET A 1 -0.98 28.09 30.47
CA MET A 1 -1.13 28.45 29.04
C MET A 1 -0.06 29.44 28.55
N THR A 2 1.18 29.41 29.07
CA THR A 2 2.18 30.46 28.71
C THR A 2 3.63 29.95 28.56
N THR A 3 3.84 28.64 28.47
CA THR A 3 5.18 28.03 28.28
C THR A 3 5.30 27.21 26.99
N TYR A 4 4.22 27.06 26.22
CA TYR A 4 4.23 26.32 24.94
C TYR A 4 4.68 27.18 23.73
N PHE A 5 4.74 28.51 23.88
CA PHE A 5 5.00 29.45 22.78
C PHE A 5 6.49 29.73 22.48
N LEU A 6 7.41 29.35 23.37
CA LEU A 6 8.84 29.72 23.21
C LEU A 6 9.70 28.67 22.48
N ARG A 7 9.17 27.48 22.16
CA ARG A 7 9.93 26.42 21.47
C ARG A 7 9.74 26.37 19.95
N VAL A 8 8.75 27.10 19.41
CA VAL A 8 8.45 27.13 17.96
C VAL A 8 9.29 28.18 17.20
N ARG A 9 9.91 29.13 17.90
CA ARG A 9 10.70 30.20 17.27
C ARG A 9 12.14 29.84 16.90
N SER A 10 12.72 28.72 17.36
CA SER A 10 14.12 28.37 17.05
C SER A 10 14.31 27.47 15.81
N ILE A 11 13.22 26.94 15.25
CA ILE A 11 13.26 26.07 14.05
C ILE A 11 13.04 26.87 12.76
N LEU A 12 12.32 28.00 12.81
CA LEU A 12 12.09 28.85 11.63
C LEU A 12 13.29 29.76 11.24
N GLY A 13 14.28 29.93 12.12
CA GLY A 13 15.42 30.83 11.90
C GLY A 13 16.53 30.28 10.99
N ARG A 14 16.45 29.02 10.56
CA ARG A 14 17.50 28.36 9.75
C ARG A 14 17.16 28.16 8.28
N PHE A 15 15.98 28.57 7.82
CA PHE A 15 15.53 28.37 6.43
C PHE A 15 15.58 29.62 5.53
N LEU A 16 16.01 30.78 6.05
CA LEU A 16 16.03 32.05 5.30
C LEU A 16 17.43 32.69 5.18
N LYS A 17 18.48 31.88 5.03
CA LYS A 17 19.80 32.38 4.58
C LYS A 17 20.43 31.41 3.59
N ARG A 18 20.01 31.47 2.33
CA ARG A 18 20.82 31.14 1.14
C ARG A 18 20.06 31.47 -0.15
N SER A 19 20.01 32.76 -0.48
CA SER A 19 19.76 33.26 -1.84
C SER A 19 20.50 34.58 -2.04
N ALA A 20 21.54 34.55 -2.87
CA ALA A 20 22.21 35.65 -3.60
C ALA A 20 23.62 35.11 -3.97
N LYS A 21 24.15 35.15 -5.20
CA LYS A 21 23.96 36.06 -6.35
C LYS A 21 24.64 35.42 -7.62
N PRO A 22 24.73 36.06 -8.80
CA PRO A 22 24.35 35.48 -10.09
C PRO A 22 25.52 35.18 -11.06
N GLY A 23 25.24 34.46 -12.14
CA GLY A 23 26.16 34.26 -13.27
C GLY A 23 25.39 33.99 -14.57
N SER A 24 25.45 34.97 -15.46
CA SER A 24 24.99 34.96 -16.86
C SER A 24 25.80 34.02 -17.74
N ALA A 25 25.16 33.27 -18.63
CA ALA A 25 25.74 32.88 -19.92
C ALA A 25 24.65 32.38 -20.87
N THR A 26 24.40 33.18 -21.90
CA THR A 26 23.75 32.83 -23.18
C THR A 26 24.54 31.77 -23.94
N VAL A 27 23.90 30.72 -24.48
CA VAL A 27 24.36 30.06 -25.71
C VAL A 27 23.16 29.60 -26.54
N SER A 28 23.25 29.93 -27.82
CA SER A 28 22.32 29.75 -28.93
C SER A 28 22.22 28.32 -29.47
N ALA A 29 21.14 28.09 -30.21
CA ALA A 29 20.97 26.99 -31.15
C ALA A 29 22.03 27.00 -32.26
N GLY A 30 22.37 25.80 -32.76
CA GLY A 30 23.25 25.60 -33.91
C GLY A 30 23.28 24.13 -34.34
N SER A 31 22.96 23.91 -35.60
CA SER A 31 22.73 22.64 -36.30
C SER A 31 24.00 21.95 -36.82
N HIS A 32 23.81 20.69 -37.25
CA HIS A 32 24.51 19.94 -38.32
C HIS A 32 25.58 18.87 -37.97
N THR A 33 25.20 17.64 -38.36
CA THR A 33 25.91 16.63 -39.18
C THR A 33 27.30 16.12 -38.74
N ARG A 34 27.37 14.81 -38.46
CA ARG A 34 27.98 13.76 -39.30
C ARG A 34 28.24 12.48 -38.49
N SER A 35 27.86 11.35 -39.08
CA SER A 35 28.40 10.01 -38.79
C SER A 35 29.85 9.94 -39.30
N PRO A 36 30.73 9.09 -38.72
CA PRO A 36 30.84 7.75 -39.28
C PRO A 36 31.10 6.63 -38.26
N ALA A 37 30.96 5.41 -38.78
CA ALA A 37 31.15 4.12 -38.15
C ALA A 37 32.57 3.89 -37.58
N HIS A 38 32.65 3.09 -36.51
CA HIS A 38 33.67 2.05 -36.40
C HIS A 38 33.19 0.87 -35.55
N SER A 39 33.36 -0.30 -36.15
CA SER A 39 33.45 -1.65 -35.63
C SER A 39 34.18 -1.78 -34.28
N GLY A 40 33.60 -2.54 -33.36
CA GLY A 40 34.27 -3.00 -32.13
C GLY A 40 33.58 -4.23 -31.58
N GLN A 41 34.16 -5.38 -31.88
CA GLN A 41 33.73 -6.72 -31.52
C GLN A 41 33.78 -6.99 -29.99
N ILE A 42 32.83 -7.84 -29.57
CA ILE A 42 32.98 -8.98 -28.63
C ILE A 42 33.64 -8.69 -27.28
N PHE A 43 32.82 -8.72 -26.22
CA PHE A 43 33.18 -9.44 -24.99
C PHE A 43 31.95 -10.18 -24.45
N ALA A 44 31.95 -11.49 -24.69
CA ALA A 44 31.12 -12.43 -23.95
C ALA A 44 31.66 -12.53 -22.52
N LEU A 45 30.78 -12.44 -21.53
CA LEU A 45 31.09 -12.81 -20.14
C LEU A 45 30.05 -13.84 -19.65
N PRO A 46 30.47 -14.78 -18.81
CA PRO A 46 30.06 -16.17 -18.94
C PRO A 46 28.81 -16.55 -18.14
N ARG A 47 28.09 -17.54 -18.69
CA ARG A 47 27.11 -18.39 -17.99
C ARG A 47 27.80 -19.02 -16.78
N ILE A 48 27.43 -18.59 -15.58
CA ILE A 48 27.75 -19.33 -14.36
C ILE A 48 26.76 -20.48 -14.24
N LEU A 49 27.28 -21.68 -14.51
CA LEU A 49 26.68 -22.96 -14.17
C LEU A 49 26.42 -23.02 -12.66
N TRP A 50 25.16 -23.18 -12.28
CA TRP A 50 24.83 -23.71 -10.96
C TRP A 50 24.96 -25.23 -11.01
N ILE A 51 25.94 -25.72 -10.25
CA ILE A 51 26.27 -27.13 -10.06
C ILE A 51 25.12 -27.87 -9.37
N GLU A 52 24.87 -29.08 -9.85
CA GLU A 52 23.97 -30.09 -9.30
C GLU A 52 24.35 -30.53 -7.88
N ARG A 53 23.36 -31.14 -7.22
CA ARG A 53 23.53 -32.28 -6.29
C ARG A 53 23.99 -31.96 -4.86
N MET A 54 23.00 -31.85 -3.97
CA MET A 54 23.05 -32.54 -2.69
C MET A 54 21.64 -32.97 -2.28
N ASN A 55 21.33 -34.21 -2.63
CA ASN A 55 20.13 -34.93 -2.25
C ASN A 55 20.34 -35.48 -0.83
N LEU A 56 20.17 -34.63 0.19
CA LEU A 56 20.10 -35.10 1.58
C LEU A 56 18.66 -35.47 1.88
N ARG A 57 18.33 -36.75 1.66
CA ARG A 57 17.18 -37.39 2.30
C ARG A 57 17.46 -37.41 3.79
N PHE A 58 16.85 -36.50 4.53
CA PHE A 58 16.72 -36.65 5.97
C PHE A 58 15.55 -37.59 6.22
N ASP A 59 15.86 -38.87 6.46
CA ASP A 59 14.93 -39.80 7.08
C ASP A 59 14.64 -39.32 8.51
N VAL A 60 13.61 -38.49 8.65
CA VAL A 60 13.05 -38.15 9.95
C VAL A 60 12.28 -39.36 10.43
N VAL A 61 12.98 -40.20 11.22
CA VAL A 61 12.37 -41.26 12.03
C VAL A 61 11.38 -40.62 13.00
N TRP A 62 10.09 -40.74 12.68
CA TRP A 62 9.00 -40.32 13.56
C TRP A 62 8.84 -41.35 14.69
N ARG A 63 9.30 -41.02 15.90
CA ARG A 63 8.92 -41.73 17.15
C ARG A 63 7.86 -40.89 17.88
N GLY A 64 6.81 -41.59 18.31
CA GLY A 64 5.54 -41.06 18.81
C GLY A 64 5.54 -40.24 20.12
N PRO A 65 4.34 -40.00 20.68
CA PRO A 65 3.99 -38.75 21.35
C PRO A 65 4.36 -38.72 22.84
N GLY A 66 5.06 -37.66 23.26
CA GLY A 66 5.34 -37.35 24.67
C GLY A 66 4.94 -35.91 24.99
N SER A 67 3.93 -35.79 25.85
CA SER A 67 3.12 -34.61 26.22
C SER A 67 3.84 -33.47 26.97
N LEU A 68 5.13 -33.20 26.69
CA LEU A 68 5.90 -32.17 27.42
C LEU A 68 6.20 -30.89 26.63
N ARG A 69 5.93 -30.83 25.31
CA ARG A 69 6.18 -29.61 24.51
C ARG A 69 5.10 -28.53 24.62
N ALA A 70 3.87 -28.88 24.98
CA ALA A 70 2.76 -27.94 25.06
C ALA A 70 2.85 -27.02 26.30
N ALA A 71 3.38 -27.52 27.43
CA ALA A 71 3.57 -26.74 28.65
C ALA A 71 4.64 -25.65 28.47
N SER A 72 5.73 -25.96 27.77
CA SER A 72 6.85 -25.04 27.51
C SER A 72 6.48 -23.89 26.58
N ALA A 73 5.67 -24.16 25.55
CA ALA A 73 5.15 -23.12 24.64
C ALA A 73 4.17 -22.17 25.36
N THR A 74 3.40 -22.68 26.31
CA THR A 74 2.45 -21.90 27.11
C THR A 74 3.16 -21.02 28.14
N ALA A 75 4.19 -21.55 28.81
CA ALA A 75 5.00 -20.80 29.77
C ALA A 75 5.81 -19.66 29.12
N LEU A 76 6.39 -19.91 27.94
CA LEU A 76 7.08 -18.88 27.16
C LEU A 76 6.11 -17.80 26.63
N ARG A 77 4.88 -18.17 26.25
CA ARG A 77 3.83 -17.21 25.90
C ARG A 77 3.42 -16.33 27.09
N ARG A 78 3.29 -16.91 28.29
CA ARG A 78 2.96 -16.15 29.51
C ARG A 78 4.07 -15.17 29.90
N LEU A 79 5.34 -15.55 29.75
CA LEU A 79 6.48 -14.64 29.97
C LEU A 79 6.53 -13.50 28.94
N GLY A 80 6.14 -13.74 27.69
CA GLY A 80 5.96 -12.69 26.67
C GLY A 80 4.87 -11.68 27.05
N GLN A 81 3.71 -12.17 27.50
CA GLN A 81 2.58 -11.33 27.93
C GLN A 81 2.92 -10.46 29.16
N MET A 82 3.69 -10.98 30.12
CA MET A 82 4.14 -10.21 31.28
C MET A 82 5.18 -9.14 30.91
N ARG A 83 5.99 -9.38 29.87
CA ARG A 83 6.99 -8.42 29.37
C ARG A 83 6.34 -7.20 28.73
N ASP A 84 5.26 -7.39 27.98
CA ASP A 84 4.54 -6.28 27.35
C ASP A 84 3.93 -5.36 28.43
N ILE A 85 3.31 -5.95 29.47
CA ILE A 85 2.79 -5.21 30.63
C ILE A 85 3.89 -4.42 31.36
N ALA A 86 5.07 -5.01 31.53
CA ALA A 86 6.18 -4.39 32.25
C ALA A 86 7.00 -3.37 31.44
N LEU A 87 6.94 -3.41 30.10
CA LEU A 87 7.70 -2.54 29.19
C LEU A 87 6.78 -1.89 28.16
N PRO A 88 5.92 -0.93 28.58
CA PRO A 88 5.06 -0.21 27.65
C PRO A 88 5.88 0.49 26.56
N SER A 89 5.42 0.36 25.32
CA SER A 89 5.94 1.10 24.19
C SER A 89 5.41 2.54 24.16
N GLN A 90 5.86 3.34 23.18
CA GLN A 90 5.29 4.67 22.94
C GLN A 90 4.26 4.60 21.80
N CYS A 91 3.17 5.34 21.95
CA CYS A 91 2.20 5.57 20.89
C CYS A 91 2.89 6.16 19.67
N ALA A 92 2.69 5.56 18.50
CA ALA A 92 3.32 5.97 17.25
C ALA A 92 2.93 7.40 16.81
N LEU A 93 1.81 7.94 17.32
CA LEU A 93 1.34 9.29 16.99
C LEU A 93 1.72 10.34 18.03
N CYS A 94 1.36 10.13 19.30
CA CYS A 94 1.53 11.14 20.35
C CYS A 94 2.72 10.92 21.30
N GLY A 95 3.40 9.77 21.21
CA GLY A 95 4.53 9.43 22.08
C GLY A 95 4.16 8.99 23.51
N ASN A 96 2.88 9.06 23.92
CA ASN A 96 2.45 8.59 25.24
C ASN A 96 2.68 7.09 25.42
N LEU A 97 2.86 6.65 26.67
CA LEU A 97 3.00 5.23 26.99
C LEU A 97 1.76 4.45 26.53
N SER A 98 2.00 3.32 25.87
CA SER A 98 0.97 2.48 25.27
C SER A 98 1.42 1.03 25.19
N GLN A 99 0.46 0.14 25.45
CA GLN A 99 0.57 -1.31 25.25
C GLN A 99 0.26 -1.74 23.81
N LYS A 100 -0.19 -0.78 22.98
CA LYS A 100 -0.51 -0.94 21.56
C LYS A 100 0.26 0.08 20.73
N VAL A 101 0.28 -0.10 19.42
CA VAL A 101 0.88 0.86 18.47
C VAL A 101 0.31 2.27 18.64
N LEU A 102 -1.00 2.36 18.81
CA LEU A 102 -1.70 3.60 19.14
C LEU A 102 -2.29 3.51 20.54
N CYS A 103 -2.16 4.57 21.33
CA CYS A 103 -2.90 4.67 22.59
C CYS A 103 -4.40 4.79 22.32
N ALA A 104 -5.24 4.43 23.29
CA ALA A 104 -6.69 4.46 23.13
C ALA A 104 -7.23 5.81 22.62
N GLY A 105 -6.71 6.93 23.14
CA GLY A 105 -7.12 8.26 22.70
C GLY A 105 -6.78 8.56 21.24
N CYS A 106 -5.59 8.19 20.77
CA CYS A 106 -5.23 8.37 19.36
C CYS A 106 -6.01 7.41 18.44
N ASP A 107 -6.24 6.17 18.88
CA ASP A 107 -7.00 5.18 18.13
C ASP A 107 -8.43 5.67 17.88
N GLU A 108 -9.09 6.17 18.93
CA GLU A 108 -10.44 6.71 18.86
C GLU A 108 -10.51 8.03 18.06
N GLN A 109 -9.56 8.94 18.28
CA GLN A 109 -9.60 10.28 17.68
C GLN A 109 -9.35 10.28 16.17
N TYR A 110 -8.42 9.46 15.68
CA TYR A 110 -7.94 9.60 14.30
C TYR A 110 -8.56 8.60 13.32
N TRP A 111 -8.98 7.42 13.77
CA TRP A 111 -9.66 6.47 12.89
C TRP A 111 -11.15 6.77 12.71
N ASN A 112 -11.77 7.49 13.65
CA ASN A 112 -13.20 7.79 13.63
C ASN A 112 -13.54 9.07 12.83
N GLN A 113 -12.82 9.34 11.73
CA GLN A 113 -13.21 10.42 10.82
C GLN A 113 -14.37 9.94 9.95
N THR A 114 -15.61 10.18 10.40
CA THR A 114 -16.84 9.85 9.68
C THR A 114 -16.97 10.70 8.41
N ARG A 115 -16.28 10.28 7.35
CA ARG A 115 -16.41 10.82 6.01
C ARG A 115 -17.23 9.86 5.17
N THR A 116 -18.31 10.34 4.56
CA THR A 116 -18.92 9.58 3.48
C THR A 116 -17.97 9.57 2.29
N ARG A 117 -17.68 8.38 1.77
CA ARG A 117 -16.73 8.17 0.67
C ARG A 117 -17.45 7.56 -0.52
N CYS A 118 -16.98 7.89 -1.72
CA CYS A 118 -17.37 7.17 -2.93
C CYS A 118 -17.05 5.67 -2.76
N PRO A 119 -18.00 4.75 -2.97
CA PRO A 119 -17.75 3.31 -2.79
C PRO A 119 -16.71 2.75 -3.76
N VAL A 120 -16.49 3.43 -4.90
CA VAL A 120 -15.56 3.00 -5.94
C VAL A 120 -14.16 3.54 -5.66
N CYS A 121 -13.96 4.86 -5.64
CA CYS A 121 -12.61 5.47 -5.55
C CYS A 121 -12.23 5.98 -4.16
N ALA A 122 -13.10 5.82 -3.16
CA ALA A 122 -12.92 6.26 -1.77
C ALA A 122 -12.65 7.76 -1.55
N LEU A 123 -12.84 8.61 -2.57
CA LEU A 123 -12.81 10.06 -2.38
C LEU A 123 -13.96 10.51 -1.48
N PRO A 124 -13.72 11.46 -0.56
CA PRO A 124 -14.80 12.08 0.21
C PRO A 124 -15.89 12.63 -0.69
N VAL A 125 -17.15 12.42 -0.33
CA VAL A 125 -18.31 13.00 -0.99
C VAL A 125 -19.12 13.83 0.02
N PRO A 126 -19.69 14.99 -0.37
CA PRO A 126 -20.55 15.76 0.51
C PRO A 126 -21.77 14.94 0.97
N VAL A 127 -22.16 15.09 2.24
CA VAL A 127 -23.28 14.35 2.86
C VAL A 127 -24.60 14.54 2.10
N LEU A 128 -24.85 15.73 1.56
CA LEU A 128 -26.06 16.02 0.75
C LEU A 128 -26.11 15.18 -0.55
N ALA A 129 -24.96 14.94 -1.18
CA ALA A 129 -24.86 14.07 -2.35
C ALA A 129 -25.03 12.58 -1.99
N ALA A 130 -24.71 12.21 -0.74
CA ALA A 130 -24.97 10.87 -0.23
C ALA A 130 -26.45 10.66 0.14
N ALA A 131 -27.13 11.70 0.63
CA ALA A 131 -28.55 11.66 0.97
C ALA A 131 -29.48 11.66 -0.26
N SER A 132 -29.10 12.35 -1.35
CA SER A 132 -29.90 12.34 -2.59
C SER A 132 -29.97 10.96 -3.25
N ALA A 133 -28.94 10.13 -3.07
CA ALA A 133 -28.94 8.73 -3.47
C ALA A 133 -29.95 7.88 -2.68
N ALA A 134 -30.14 8.18 -1.40
CA ALA A 134 -31.10 7.51 -0.53
C ALA A 134 -32.56 7.91 -0.85
N SER A 135 -32.79 9.14 -1.32
CA SER A 135 -34.13 9.62 -1.71
C SER A 135 -34.66 9.08 -3.04
N ALA A 136 -33.81 8.44 -3.87
CA ALA A 136 -34.19 7.90 -5.18
C ALA A 136 -34.83 6.49 -5.13
N GLY A 137 -35.33 6.05 -3.97
CA GLY A 137 -36.02 4.75 -3.83
C GLY A 137 -35.08 3.52 -3.90
N ALA A 138 -33.77 3.71 -3.86
CA ALA A 138 -32.80 2.63 -3.77
C ALA A 138 -32.90 2.00 -2.37
N LYS A 139 -33.47 0.79 -2.28
CA LYS A 139 -33.61 -0.02 -1.05
C LYS A 139 -32.28 -0.54 -0.48
N SER A 140 -31.16 0.06 -0.86
CA SER A 140 -29.84 -0.27 -0.35
C SER A 140 -29.14 1.00 0.07
N SER A 141 -28.57 0.99 1.27
CA SER A 141 -27.63 1.97 1.83
C SER A 141 -26.33 2.17 1.01
N ALA A 142 -26.32 1.77 -0.27
CA ALA A 142 -25.22 1.95 -1.18
C ALA A 142 -25.15 3.42 -1.62
N HIS A 143 -24.18 4.16 -1.09
CA HIS A 143 -23.85 5.49 -1.57
C HIS A 143 -23.58 5.47 -3.08
N LEU A 144 -24.09 6.46 -3.82
CA LEU A 144 -23.87 6.55 -5.26
C LEU A 144 -22.37 6.82 -5.54
N PRO A 145 -21.77 6.24 -6.61
CA PRO A 145 -20.45 6.64 -7.06
C PRO A 145 -20.36 8.15 -7.32
N CYS A 146 -19.19 8.75 -7.06
CA CYS A 146 -18.99 10.17 -7.34
C CYS A 146 -19.07 10.46 -8.85
N ARG A 147 -19.29 11.72 -9.24
CA ARG A 147 -19.42 12.15 -10.65
C ARG A 147 -18.26 11.66 -11.53
N ARG A 148 -17.04 11.67 -11.00
CA ARG A 148 -15.86 11.17 -11.73
C ARG A 148 -15.97 9.68 -12.03
N CYS A 149 -16.31 8.86 -11.04
CA CYS A 149 -16.48 7.42 -11.23
C CYS A 149 -17.69 7.07 -12.10
N MET A 150 -18.72 7.92 -12.15
CA MET A 150 -19.84 7.74 -13.08
C MET A 150 -19.45 8.11 -14.52
N ALA A 151 -18.69 9.19 -14.72
CA ALA A 151 -18.28 9.65 -16.04
C ALA A 151 -17.17 8.79 -16.66
N GLU A 152 -16.20 8.36 -15.85
CA GLU A 152 -15.09 7.51 -16.26
C GLU A 152 -14.88 6.44 -15.17
N PRO A 153 -15.63 5.32 -15.24
CA PRO A 153 -15.50 4.23 -14.28
C PRO A 153 -14.10 3.61 -14.32
N PRO A 154 -13.41 3.46 -13.18
CA PRO A 154 -12.19 2.68 -13.12
C PRO A 154 -12.49 1.18 -13.25
N HIS A 155 -11.45 0.37 -13.47
CA HIS A 155 -11.56 -1.08 -13.66
C HIS A 155 -11.73 -1.86 -12.34
N PHE A 156 -11.44 -1.26 -11.18
CA PHE A 156 -11.72 -1.85 -9.88
C PHE A 156 -13.17 -1.59 -9.46
N ASP A 157 -13.74 -2.52 -8.71
CA ASP A 157 -15.17 -2.47 -8.33
C ASP A 157 -15.41 -1.65 -7.07
N ALA A 158 -14.45 -1.62 -6.14
CA ALA A 158 -14.59 -0.90 -4.87
C ALA A 158 -13.23 -0.54 -4.26
N THR A 159 -13.22 0.47 -3.39
CA THR A 159 -12.06 0.83 -2.56
C THR A 159 -12.51 1.07 -1.13
N ILE A 160 -11.85 0.40 -0.18
CA ILE A 160 -11.96 0.65 1.25
C ILE A 160 -10.72 1.45 1.66
N ALA A 161 -10.96 2.66 2.17
CA ALA A 161 -9.93 3.54 2.69
C ALA A 161 -10.23 3.92 4.14
N LEU A 162 -9.22 3.88 5.02
CA LEU A 162 -9.40 4.23 6.42
C LEU A 162 -9.60 5.74 6.61
N ALA A 163 -8.73 6.53 6.00
CA ALA A 163 -8.69 7.97 6.21
C ALA A 163 -8.12 8.72 5.02
N ASP A 164 -8.19 10.05 5.10
CA ASP A 164 -7.51 10.92 4.16
C ASP A 164 -6.00 10.92 4.43
N TYR A 165 -5.18 11.11 3.39
CA TYR A 165 -3.74 11.26 3.53
C TYR A 165 -3.42 12.67 4.06
N HIS A 166 -3.50 12.85 5.38
CA HIS A 166 -3.18 14.10 6.06
C HIS A 166 -2.70 13.84 7.50
N ALA A 167 -2.16 14.88 8.13
CA ALA A 167 -1.65 14.79 9.50
C ALA A 167 -2.74 14.48 10.54
N PRO A 168 -2.48 13.60 11.52
CA PRO A 168 -1.19 12.96 11.78
C PRO A 168 -1.07 11.54 11.19
N LEU A 169 -2.07 11.03 10.46
CA LEU A 169 -2.07 9.66 9.96
C LEU A 169 -1.06 9.44 8.82
N ASP A 170 -0.74 10.48 8.06
CA ASP A 170 0.34 10.46 7.07
C ASP A 170 1.69 10.03 7.69
N THR A 171 1.95 10.41 8.94
CA THR A 171 3.18 10.03 9.66
C THR A 171 3.30 8.51 9.83
N LEU A 172 2.18 7.81 10.06
CA LEU A 172 2.15 6.35 10.16
C LEU A 172 2.51 5.69 8.83
N ALA A 173 2.01 6.24 7.72
CA ALA A 173 2.34 5.75 6.39
C ALA A 173 3.81 6.04 6.03
N LEU A 174 4.32 7.23 6.36
CA LEU A 174 5.73 7.59 6.18
C LEU A 174 6.65 6.68 7.01
N ASP A 175 6.32 6.45 8.27
CA ASP A 175 7.05 5.55 9.17
C ASP A 175 7.08 4.12 8.64
N LEU A 176 5.94 3.62 8.17
CA LEU A 176 5.88 2.31 7.56
C LEU A 176 6.72 2.25 6.27
N LYS A 177 6.77 3.32 5.48
CA LYS A 177 7.43 3.36 4.17
C LYS A 177 8.95 3.58 4.25
N PHE A 178 9.42 4.33 5.25
CA PHE A 178 10.80 4.79 5.35
C PHE A 178 11.55 4.23 6.57
N HIS A 179 10.83 3.83 7.63
CA HIS A 179 11.43 3.37 8.89
C HIS A 179 11.08 1.92 9.24
N ALA A 180 10.38 1.19 8.34
CA ALA A 180 10.01 -0.20 8.52
C ALA A 180 9.31 -0.48 9.86
N ARG A 181 8.48 0.46 10.34
CA ARG A 181 7.65 0.26 11.54
C ARG A 181 6.53 -0.74 11.24
N LEU A 182 6.86 -2.03 11.20
CA LEU A 182 5.94 -3.10 10.80
C LEU A 182 4.74 -3.27 11.74
N SER A 183 4.87 -2.84 13.00
CA SER A 183 3.75 -2.81 13.93
C SER A 183 2.62 -1.90 13.43
N THR A 184 2.94 -0.78 12.78
CA THR A 184 1.98 0.10 12.10
C THR A 184 1.23 -0.63 10.97
N ALA A 185 1.86 -1.59 10.29
CA ALA A 185 1.21 -2.35 9.23
C ALA A 185 0.13 -3.29 9.78
N ASP A 186 0.35 -3.92 10.94
CA ASP A 186 -0.68 -4.73 11.61
C ASP A 186 -1.85 -3.87 12.10
N GLU A 187 -1.56 -2.66 12.57
CA GLU A 187 -2.58 -1.69 12.94
C GLU A 187 -3.44 -1.26 11.75
N PHE A 188 -2.84 -0.91 10.60
CA PHE A 188 -3.60 -0.65 9.38
C PHE A 188 -4.44 -1.86 8.95
N ALA A 189 -3.89 -3.07 9.03
CA ALA A 189 -4.64 -4.28 8.69
C ALA A 189 -5.82 -4.53 9.62
N ARG A 190 -5.68 -4.27 10.93
CA ARG A 190 -6.77 -4.35 11.91
C ARG A 190 -7.88 -3.38 11.57
N GLN A 191 -7.53 -2.13 11.27
CA GLN A 191 -8.50 -1.09 10.93
C GLN A 191 -9.18 -1.36 9.58
N LEU A 192 -8.44 -1.86 8.58
CA LEU A 192 -8.99 -2.21 7.27
C LEU A 192 -9.99 -3.37 7.37
N HIS A 193 -9.68 -4.34 8.23
CA HIS A 193 -10.61 -5.42 8.54
C HIS A 193 -11.89 -4.88 9.21
N ALA A 194 -11.77 -4.03 10.24
CA ALA A 194 -12.94 -3.43 10.89
C ALA A 194 -13.79 -2.60 9.91
N ALA A 195 -13.16 -1.85 9.01
CA ALA A 195 -13.85 -1.11 7.95
C ALA A 195 -14.54 -2.03 6.94
N PHE A 196 -13.93 -3.18 6.62
CA PHE A 196 -14.50 -4.18 5.71
C PHE A 196 -15.72 -4.89 6.30
N GLU A 197 -15.69 -5.25 7.59
CA GLU A 197 -16.81 -5.86 8.30
C GLU A 197 -18.08 -4.97 8.28
N GLY A 198 -17.90 -3.65 8.18
CA GLY A 198 -19.01 -2.71 7.99
C GLY A 198 -19.62 -2.73 6.57
N THR A 199 -19.11 -3.55 5.66
CA THR A 199 -19.60 -3.65 4.27
C THR A 199 -20.38 -4.94 4.04
N ASN A 200 -21.33 -4.93 3.11
CA ASN A 200 -22.05 -6.14 2.67
C ASN A 200 -21.34 -6.89 1.53
N THR A 201 -20.01 -6.81 1.46
CA THR A 201 -19.23 -7.44 0.38
C THR A 201 -18.67 -8.78 0.85
N GLU A 202 -18.65 -9.78 -0.03
CA GLU A 202 -17.93 -11.04 0.21
C GLU A 202 -16.43 -10.77 0.44
N ALA A 203 -15.79 -11.59 1.28
CA ALA A 203 -14.35 -11.53 1.46
C ALA A 203 -13.63 -11.92 0.15
N PRO A 204 -12.49 -11.30 -0.19
CA PRO A 204 -11.69 -11.71 -1.33
C PRO A 204 -11.22 -13.16 -1.19
N ASP A 205 -11.16 -13.90 -2.30
CA ASP A 205 -10.53 -15.23 -2.35
C ASP A 205 -9.02 -15.14 -2.11
N VAL A 206 -8.40 -14.10 -2.68
CA VAL A 206 -6.98 -13.80 -2.53
C VAL A 206 -6.74 -12.32 -2.28
N VAL A 207 -5.79 -12.02 -1.39
CA VAL A 207 -5.27 -10.69 -1.13
C VAL A 207 -3.82 -10.62 -1.60
N ALA A 208 -3.52 -9.65 -2.46
CA ALA A 208 -2.19 -9.38 -2.99
C ALA A 208 -1.79 -7.91 -2.79
N PRO A 209 -0.50 -7.61 -2.61
CA PRO A 209 -0.04 -6.23 -2.49
C PRO A 209 0.09 -5.57 -3.86
N VAL A 210 0.03 -4.24 -3.91
CA VAL A 210 0.59 -3.50 -5.05
C VAL A 210 2.08 -3.87 -5.18
N PRO A 211 2.54 -4.42 -6.32
CA PRO A 211 3.92 -4.87 -6.45
C PRO A 211 4.88 -3.70 -6.60
N LEU A 212 5.97 -3.76 -5.84
CA LEU A 212 7.14 -2.91 -6.06
C LEU A 212 7.95 -3.44 -7.24
N SER A 213 8.67 -2.55 -7.91
CA SER A 213 9.67 -3.01 -8.88
C SER A 213 10.81 -3.74 -8.19
N PRO A 214 11.50 -4.67 -8.88
CA PRO A 214 12.62 -5.40 -8.31
C PRO A 214 13.71 -4.47 -7.73
N ARG A 215 13.97 -3.33 -8.39
CA ARG A 215 14.91 -2.32 -7.88
C ARG A 215 14.44 -1.72 -6.55
N ARG A 216 13.19 -1.25 -6.48
CA ARG A 216 12.63 -0.66 -5.24
C ARG A 216 12.57 -1.67 -4.11
N LEU A 217 12.20 -2.92 -4.40
CA LEU A 217 12.16 -3.98 -3.41
C LEU A 217 13.56 -4.28 -2.85
N ARG A 218 14.59 -4.36 -3.71
CA ARG A 218 15.99 -4.53 -3.26
C ARG A 218 16.49 -3.36 -2.42
N THR A 219 16.20 -2.12 -2.83
CA THR A 219 16.65 -0.93 -2.08
C THR A 219 15.92 -0.78 -0.74
N ARG A 220 14.62 -1.08 -0.69
CA ARG A 220 13.81 -0.93 0.52
C ARG A 220 13.91 -2.13 1.47
N GLY A 221 14.15 -3.33 0.94
CA GLY A 221 14.22 -4.59 1.69
C GLY A 221 12.86 -5.22 2.01
N TYR A 222 11.74 -4.51 1.79
CA TYR A 222 10.38 -5.02 2.02
C TYR A 222 9.35 -4.28 1.14
N ASN A 223 8.16 -4.88 1.02
CA ASN A 223 6.98 -4.24 0.43
C ASN A 223 6.02 -3.80 1.55
N GLN A 224 5.80 -2.50 1.68
CA GLN A 224 4.92 -1.93 2.71
C GLN A 224 3.47 -2.41 2.54
N ALA A 225 2.99 -2.50 1.30
CA ALA A 225 1.67 -3.01 1.00
C ALA A 225 1.52 -4.49 1.41
N TRP A 226 2.58 -5.29 1.25
CA TRP A 226 2.57 -6.68 1.72
C TRP A 226 2.57 -6.80 3.24
N SER A 227 3.26 -5.87 3.91
CA SER A 227 3.29 -5.81 5.37
C SER A 227 1.90 -5.57 5.96
N ILE A 228 1.02 -4.87 5.23
CA ILE A 228 -0.40 -4.69 5.56
C ILE A 228 -1.25 -5.88 5.06
N GLY A 229 -1.01 -6.30 3.81
CA GLY A 229 -1.87 -7.28 3.15
C GLY A 229 -1.81 -8.68 3.75
N LYS A 230 -0.63 -9.12 4.22
CA LYS A 230 -0.49 -10.43 4.88
C LYS A 230 -1.31 -10.55 6.18
N PRO A 231 -1.23 -9.60 7.14
CA PRO A 231 -2.14 -9.60 8.29
C PRO A 231 -3.60 -9.41 7.90
N LEU A 232 -3.91 -8.57 6.92
CA LEU A 232 -5.29 -8.34 6.48
C LEU A 232 -5.94 -9.62 5.94
N ALA A 233 -5.25 -10.34 5.05
CA ALA A 233 -5.72 -11.61 4.49
C ALA A 233 -6.05 -12.64 5.58
N ARG A 234 -5.20 -12.75 6.60
CA ARG A 234 -5.44 -13.64 7.75
C ARG A 234 -6.70 -13.28 8.52
N ARG A 235 -7.01 -11.99 8.66
CA ARG A 235 -8.21 -11.52 9.35
C ARG A 235 -9.47 -11.79 8.52
N LEU A 236 -9.38 -11.56 7.21
CA LEU A 236 -10.47 -11.81 6.24
C LEU A 236 -10.72 -13.31 5.96
N GLY A 237 -9.82 -14.21 6.38
CA GLY A 237 -9.87 -15.62 5.99
C GLY A 237 -9.46 -15.88 4.53
N SER A 238 -8.86 -14.89 3.86
CA SER A 238 -8.43 -14.96 2.45
C SER A 238 -7.05 -15.60 2.28
N PHE A 239 -6.76 -16.12 1.08
CA PHE A 239 -5.39 -16.51 0.72
C PHE A 239 -4.50 -15.27 0.58
N ALA A 240 -3.29 -15.30 1.12
CA ALA A 240 -2.33 -14.19 1.02
C ALA A 240 -1.26 -14.53 -0.01
N ASP A 241 -1.16 -13.74 -1.09
CA ASP A 241 -0.24 -14.02 -2.20
C ASP A 241 0.59 -12.78 -2.56
N ALA A 242 1.86 -12.77 -2.12
CA ALA A 242 2.80 -11.69 -2.45
C ALA A 242 3.30 -11.73 -3.90
N THR A 243 3.11 -12.86 -4.57
CA THR A 243 3.67 -13.19 -5.88
C THR A 243 2.62 -13.25 -6.98
N LEU A 244 1.34 -13.02 -6.67
CA LEU A 244 0.26 -13.07 -7.65
C LEU A 244 0.51 -12.13 -8.84
N ILE A 245 1.10 -10.97 -8.58
CA ILE A 245 1.30 -9.92 -9.56
C ILE A 245 2.74 -9.44 -9.49
N GLU A 246 3.39 -9.36 -10.64
CA GLU A 246 4.70 -8.71 -10.76
C GLU A 246 4.59 -7.39 -11.52
N ARG A 247 5.47 -6.45 -11.18
CA ARG A 247 5.65 -5.21 -11.93
C ARG A 247 6.78 -5.41 -12.95
N THR A 248 6.43 -5.55 -14.22
CA THR A 248 7.36 -5.84 -15.31
C THR A 248 8.15 -4.63 -15.78
N ARG A 249 7.65 -3.40 -15.54
CA ARG A 249 8.36 -2.15 -15.89
C ARG A 249 8.39 -1.13 -14.76
N ASP A 250 9.55 -0.53 -14.58
CA ASP A 250 9.76 0.71 -13.82
C ASP A 250 9.22 1.90 -14.63
N THR A 251 7.91 1.96 -14.91
CA THR A 251 7.34 3.14 -15.54
C THR A 251 7.25 4.29 -14.54
N ALA A 252 7.98 5.37 -14.81
CA ALA A 252 7.68 6.66 -14.24
C ALA A 252 6.30 7.11 -14.76
N PRO A 253 5.41 7.68 -13.93
CA PRO A 253 4.20 8.31 -14.44
C PRO A 253 4.61 9.47 -15.35
N GLN A 254 4.60 9.27 -16.66
CA GLN A 254 4.87 10.35 -17.61
C GLN A 254 3.64 11.24 -17.65
N ALA A 255 3.71 12.38 -16.95
CA ALA A 255 2.63 13.35 -16.81
C ALA A 255 2.22 14.06 -18.12
N LYS A 256 2.80 13.69 -19.27
CA LYS A 256 2.62 14.39 -20.57
C LYS A 256 2.11 13.52 -21.73
N LEU A 257 1.68 12.27 -21.49
CA LEU A 257 1.19 11.41 -22.56
C LEU A 257 -0.33 11.50 -22.74
N ASP A 258 -0.77 11.42 -23.98
CA ASP A 258 -2.19 11.38 -24.36
C ASP A 258 -2.92 10.18 -23.73
N LEU A 259 -4.25 10.24 -23.69
CA LEU A 259 -5.12 9.25 -23.04
C LEU A 259 -4.97 7.82 -23.60
N ASP A 260 -4.73 7.66 -24.89
CA ASP A 260 -4.54 6.38 -25.57
C ASP A 260 -3.17 5.78 -25.27
N THR A 261 -2.14 6.63 -25.21
CA THR A 261 -0.80 6.23 -24.76
C THR A 261 -0.79 5.89 -23.26
N ARG A 262 -1.59 6.57 -22.43
CA ARG A 262 -1.81 6.20 -21.02
C ARG A 262 -2.41 4.81 -20.89
N ARG A 263 -3.44 4.47 -21.67
CA ARG A 263 -4.06 3.13 -21.69
C ARG A 263 -3.06 2.03 -22.07
N LYS A 264 -2.23 2.26 -23.10
CA LYS A 264 -1.22 1.30 -23.58
C LYS A 264 -0.01 1.13 -22.63
N ASN A 265 0.42 2.21 -21.97
CA ASN A 265 1.55 2.16 -21.02
C ASN A 265 1.19 1.52 -19.69
N VAL A 266 -0.08 1.63 -19.30
CA VAL A 266 -0.61 1.04 -18.08
C VAL A 266 -0.85 -0.47 -18.26
N GLY A 267 -1.38 -0.89 -19.42
CA GLY A 267 -1.66 -2.30 -19.72
C GLY A 267 -0.44 -3.23 -19.79
N ASN A 268 0.78 -2.69 -19.81
CA ASN A 268 2.03 -3.46 -19.84
C ASN A 268 2.89 -3.30 -18.58
N ALA A 269 2.36 -2.69 -17.52
CA ALA A 269 3.13 -2.45 -16.29
C ALA A 269 3.11 -3.66 -15.33
N PHE A 270 2.12 -4.55 -15.47
CA PHE A 270 1.87 -5.65 -14.55
C PHE A 270 1.57 -6.96 -15.29
N THR A 271 1.93 -8.07 -14.66
CA THR A 271 1.65 -9.42 -15.15
C THR A 271 1.13 -10.27 -14.00
N VAL A 272 0.05 -11.01 -14.26
CA VAL A 272 -0.52 -11.98 -13.30
C VAL A 272 0.17 -13.32 -13.50
N LEU A 273 0.70 -13.89 -12.42
CA LEU A 273 1.59 -15.06 -12.47
C LEU A 273 0.88 -16.40 -12.26
N ARG A 274 -0.42 -16.40 -11.93
CA ARG A 274 -1.24 -17.61 -11.81
C ARG A 274 -2.69 -17.37 -12.23
N GLU A 275 -3.42 -18.45 -12.53
CA GLU A 275 -4.83 -18.37 -12.87
C GLU A 275 -5.68 -17.81 -11.72
N ILE A 276 -6.58 -16.89 -12.06
CA ILE A 276 -7.49 -16.17 -11.14
C ILE A 276 -8.91 -16.05 -11.66
N ARG A 277 -9.26 -16.77 -12.73
CA ARG A 277 -10.60 -16.76 -13.31
C ARG A 277 -11.69 -16.97 -12.26
N GLY A 278 -12.66 -16.06 -12.24
CA GLY A 278 -13.79 -16.08 -11.33
C GLY A 278 -13.50 -15.60 -9.90
N GLN A 279 -12.24 -15.36 -9.53
CA GLN A 279 -11.88 -14.95 -8.17
C GLN A 279 -12.20 -13.47 -7.90
N HIS A 280 -12.51 -13.18 -6.64
CA HIS A 280 -12.47 -11.85 -6.05
C HIS A 280 -11.06 -11.60 -5.50
N VAL A 281 -10.37 -10.62 -6.08
CA VAL A 281 -9.01 -10.24 -5.70
C VAL A 281 -9.04 -8.96 -4.85
N GLY A 282 -8.43 -9.02 -3.68
CA GLY A 282 -8.17 -7.88 -2.81
C GLY A 282 -6.78 -7.29 -3.08
N ILE A 283 -6.68 -6.02 -3.46
CA ILE A 283 -5.39 -5.35 -3.70
C ILE A 283 -5.08 -4.36 -2.60
N VAL A 284 -3.92 -4.48 -1.98
CA VAL A 284 -3.54 -3.66 -0.82
C VAL A 284 -2.49 -2.62 -1.20
N ASP A 285 -2.64 -1.38 -0.73
CA ASP A 285 -1.62 -0.33 -0.83
C ASP A 285 -1.55 0.52 0.45
N ASP A 286 -0.42 1.17 0.72
CA ASP A 286 -0.33 2.11 1.85
C ASP A 286 -1.06 3.42 1.56
N VAL A 287 -0.82 4.02 0.38
CA VAL A 287 -1.39 5.32 0.02
C VAL A 287 -1.88 5.33 -1.42
N MET A 288 -3.17 5.64 -1.60
CA MET A 288 -3.76 5.87 -2.92
C MET A 288 -3.88 7.37 -3.21
N THR A 289 -3.20 7.83 -4.26
CA THR A 289 -3.15 9.24 -4.68
C THR A 289 -4.13 9.59 -5.81
N SER A 290 -3.88 9.18 -7.05
CA SER A 290 -4.82 9.37 -8.17
C SER A 290 -5.69 8.13 -8.41
N GLY A 291 -5.25 6.98 -7.89
CA GLY A 291 -5.82 5.67 -8.19
C GLY A 291 -5.27 5.02 -9.45
N ALA A 292 -4.42 5.69 -10.24
CA ALA A 292 -3.97 5.17 -11.54
C ALA A 292 -3.24 3.82 -11.44
N THR A 293 -2.43 3.60 -10.41
CA THR A 293 -1.75 2.31 -10.19
C THR A 293 -2.73 1.18 -9.86
N LEU A 294 -3.78 1.45 -9.10
CA LEU A 294 -4.78 0.45 -8.74
C LEU A 294 -5.71 0.16 -9.91
N ASP A 295 -6.06 1.18 -10.69
CA ASP A 295 -6.81 1.04 -11.94
C ASP A 295 -6.07 0.16 -12.96
N ALA A 296 -4.76 0.39 -13.10
CA ALA A 296 -3.86 -0.43 -13.90
C ALA A 296 -3.88 -1.91 -13.50
N LEU A 297 -3.71 -2.17 -12.20
CA LEU A 297 -3.72 -3.52 -11.64
C LEU A 297 -5.08 -4.18 -11.87
N ALA A 298 -6.16 -3.45 -11.62
CA ALA A 298 -7.51 -3.94 -11.83
C ALA A 298 -7.77 -4.28 -13.29
N PHE A 299 -7.32 -3.45 -14.24
CA PHE A 299 -7.38 -3.77 -15.67
C PHE A 299 -6.68 -5.10 -15.98
N THR A 300 -5.43 -5.28 -15.52
CA THR A 300 -4.68 -6.53 -15.75
C THR A 300 -5.36 -7.73 -15.10
N LEU A 301 -5.90 -7.59 -13.88
CA LEU A 301 -6.59 -8.65 -13.15
C LEU A 301 -7.91 -9.05 -13.82
N LYS A 302 -8.69 -8.06 -14.27
CA LYS A 302 -9.95 -8.28 -15.00
C LYS A 302 -9.68 -8.95 -16.35
N ALA A 303 -8.64 -8.53 -17.06
CA ALA A 303 -8.20 -9.19 -18.30
C ALA A 303 -7.75 -10.64 -18.07
N ALA A 304 -7.18 -10.95 -16.90
CA ALA A 304 -6.87 -12.31 -16.46
C ALA A 304 -8.09 -13.09 -15.91
N GLY A 305 -9.29 -12.52 -15.97
CA GLY A 305 -10.55 -13.21 -15.63
C GLY A 305 -11.01 -13.04 -14.18
N ALA A 306 -10.43 -12.14 -13.39
CA ALA A 306 -10.95 -11.83 -12.06
C ALA A 306 -12.42 -11.38 -12.14
N ARG A 307 -13.28 -11.94 -11.28
CA ARG A 307 -14.69 -11.53 -11.17
C ARG A 307 -14.79 -10.14 -10.54
N ARG A 308 -14.02 -9.91 -9.47
CA ARG A 308 -14.07 -8.68 -8.67
C ARG A 308 -12.67 -8.27 -8.24
N VAL A 309 -12.42 -6.96 -8.18
CA VAL A 309 -11.21 -6.34 -7.64
C VAL A 309 -11.64 -5.31 -6.60
N THR A 310 -11.23 -5.50 -5.35
CA THR A 310 -11.46 -4.55 -4.26
C THR A 310 -10.13 -4.05 -3.72
N ASN A 311 -9.96 -2.74 -3.67
CA ASN A 311 -8.77 -2.12 -3.12
C ASN A 311 -8.92 -1.90 -1.61
N PHE A 312 -7.86 -2.17 -0.86
CA PHE A 312 -7.73 -1.85 0.55
C PHE A 312 -6.55 -0.92 0.71
N VAL A 313 -6.81 0.33 1.08
CA VAL A 313 -5.77 1.37 1.15
C VAL A 313 -5.77 1.99 2.52
N ALA A 314 -4.60 2.13 3.15
CA ALA A 314 -4.57 2.76 4.47
C ALA A 314 -5.02 4.22 4.37
N LEU A 315 -4.47 4.98 3.41
CA LEU A 315 -4.78 6.40 3.24
C LEU A 315 -5.15 6.75 1.80
N ARG A 316 -6.11 7.67 1.65
CA ARG A 316 -6.56 8.21 0.37
C ARG A 316 -6.23 9.70 0.28
N THR A 317 -5.43 10.12 -0.69
CA THR A 317 -5.20 11.55 -0.92
C THR A 317 -6.50 12.22 -1.43
N PRO A 318 -7.04 13.23 -0.73
CA PRO A 318 -8.20 13.98 -1.20
C PRO A 318 -7.84 14.76 -2.46
N GLN A 319 -8.86 15.15 -3.23
CA GLN A 319 -8.70 16.10 -4.34
C GLN A 319 -9.30 17.42 -3.85
N ASP A 320 -8.48 18.48 -3.84
CA ASP A 320 -8.92 19.85 -3.55
C ASP A 320 -9.84 20.37 -4.66
#